data_AF-A0A382R6P8-F1
#
_entry.id   AF-A0A382R6P8-F1
#
_cell.length_a   1.000
_cell.length_b   1.000
_cell.length_c   1.000
_cell.angle_alpha   90.00
_cell.angle_beta   90.00
_cell.angle_gamma   90.00
#
_symmetry.space_group_name_H-M   'P 1'
#
loop_
_entity.id
_entity.type
_entity.pdbx_description
1 polymer ?
#
loop_
_entity_poly.entity_id
_entity_poly.type
_entity_poly.pdbx_seq_one_letter_code
_entity_poly.pdbx_strand_id
1 'polypeptide(L)' 'MAGQLAEPPLIAILRGIQPEEVLAIGEALYDAGFRIIEIPLNSPQPLESIQKLAEVFRDRALIGAGTVMAPGDVDRIA' A
#
# COMPACT_ATOMS: atom_id res chain seq x y z
N MET A 1 -10.33 9.30 -14.39
CA MET A 1 -10.41 7.84 -14.16
C MET A 1 -11.11 7.58 -12.84
N ALA A 2 -12.42 7.83 -12.77
CA ALA A 2 -13.25 7.46 -11.61
C ALA A 2 -14.19 6.35 -12.09
N GLY A 3 -14.06 5.16 -11.51
CA GLY A 3 -14.74 3.94 -11.90
C GLY A 3 -13.73 2.94 -12.48
N GLN A 4 -13.36 1.84 -11.84
CA GLN A 4 -13.87 1.17 -10.64
C GLN A 4 -12.71 0.93 -9.67
N LEU A 5 -12.96 1.05 -8.37
CA LEU A 5 -12.07 0.43 -7.37
C LEU A 5 -12.05 -1.08 -7.66
N ALA A 6 -10.89 -1.72 -7.49
CA ALA A 6 -10.78 -3.16 -7.64
C ALA A 6 -11.83 -3.86 -6.76
N GLU A 7 -12.46 -4.94 -7.23
CA GLU A 7 -13.42 -5.70 -6.44
C GLU A 7 -12.70 -6.72 -5.53
N PRO A 8 -13.08 -6.83 -4.25
CA PRO A 8 -14.04 -5.98 -3.53
C PRO A 8 -13.47 -4.56 -3.30
N PRO A 9 -14.32 -3.52 -3.24
CA PRO A 9 -13.89 -2.11 -3.09
C PRO A 9 -13.45 -1.80 -1.65
N LEU A 10 -12.48 -2.56 -1.16
CA LEU A 10 -11.91 -2.50 0.17
C LEU A 10 -10.43 -2.14 0.08
N ILE A 11 -10.01 -1.24 0.96
CA ILE A 11 -8.63 -0.78 1.09
C ILE A 11 -8.10 -1.26 2.43
N ALA A 12 -7.00 -2.01 2.42
CA ALA A 12 -6.29 -2.38 3.63
C ALA A 12 -5.27 -1.29 4.00
N ILE A 13 -5.38 -0.71 5.20
CA ILE A 13 -4.46 0.33 5.68
C ILE A 13 -3.52 -0.29 6.72
N LEU A 14 -2.24 -0.43 6.36
CA LEU A 14 -1.21 -1.02 7.21
C LEU A 14 -0.47 0.06 8.01
N ARG A 15 -1.19 0.72 8.94
CA ARG A 15 -0.60 1.75 9.81
C ARG A 15 0.36 1.12 10.83
N GLY A 16 1.57 1.66 10.92
CA GLY A 16 2.57 1.24 11.90
C GLY A 16 3.34 -0.02 11.51
N ILE A 17 3.14 -0.53 10.29
CA ILE A 17 3.80 -1.73 9.76
C ILE A 17 5.32 -1.56 9.67
N GLN A 18 6.08 -2.60 10.03
CA GLN A 18 7.52 -2.63 9.80
C GLN A 18 7.87 -3.21 8.41
N PRO A 19 8.98 -2.78 7.79
CA PRO A 19 9.38 -3.27 6.47
C PRO A 19 9.66 -4.78 6.40
N GLU A 20 10.01 -5.43 7.51
CA GLU A 20 10.29 -6.88 7.57
C GLU A 20 9.04 -7.75 7.53
N GLU A 21 7.89 -7.24 7.95
CA GLU A 21 6.62 -7.99 8.02
C GLU A 21 5.66 -7.64 6.87
N VAL A 22 5.91 -6.53 6.16
CA VAL A 22 5.00 -5.99 5.15
C VAL A 22 4.64 -7.00 4.04
N LEU A 23 5.60 -7.79 3.58
CA LEU A 23 5.37 -8.76 2.50
C LEU A 23 4.50 -9.92 2.96
N ALA A 24 4.75 -10.44 4.16
CA ALA A 24 3.98 -11.54 4.73
C ALA A 24 2.51 -11.13 4.93
N ILE A 25 2.29 -9.92 5.45
CA ILE A 25 0.93 -9.37 5.64
C ILE A 25 0.29 -9.02 4.30
N GLY A 26 1.05 -8.48 3.34
CA GLY A 26 0.58 -8.18 1.99
C GLY A 26 0.05 -9.41 1.26
N GLU A 27 0.78 -10.54 1.29
CA GLU A 27 0.32 -11.80 0.67
C GLU A 27 -0.93 -12.34 1.38
N ALA A 28 -0.96 -12.31 2.73
CA ALA A 28 -2.14 -12.75 3.48
C ALA A 28 -3.40 -11.93 3.13
N LEU A 29 -3.26 -10.61 2.94
CA LEU A 29 -4.35 -9.74 2.50
C LEU A 29 -4.79 -10.06 1.07
N TYR A 30 -3.82 -10.28 0.18
CA TYR A 30 -4.12 -10.65 -1.21
C TYR A 30 -4.89 -11.97 -1.29
N ASP A 31 -4.46 -12.99 -0.54
CA ASP A 31 -5.12 -14.29 -0.45
C ASP A 31 -6.52 -14.19 0.14
N ALA A 32 -6.72 -13.26 1.08
CA ALA A 32 -8.04 -12.94 1.64
C ALA A 32 -8.95 -12.14 0.68
N GLY A 33 -8.45 -11.75 -0.50
CA GLY A 33 -9.22 -11.07 -1.54
C GLY A 33 -9.00 -9.57 -1.63
N PHE A 34 -8.13 -8.96 -0.81
CA PHE A 34 -7.83 -7.53 -0.97
C PHE A 34 -7.04 -7.26 -2.24
N ARG A 35 -7.39 -6.17 -2.92
CA ARG A 35 -6.71 -5.72 -4.15
C ARG A 35 -6.20 -4.29 -4.06
N ILE A 36 -6.40 -3.63 -2.92
CA ILE A 36 -5.94 -2.28 -2.67
C ILE A 36 -5.30 -2.24 -1.28
N ILE A 37 -4.04 -1.85 -1.20
CA ILE A 37 -3.26 -1.80 0.04
C ILE A 37 -2.57 -0.43 0.14
N GLU A 38 -2.68 0.18 1.30
CA GLU A 38 -2.14 1.49 1.63
C GLU A 38 -1.19 1.40 2.83
N ILE A 39 -0.07 2.12 2.77
CA ILE A 39 0.80 2.34 3.93
C ILE A 39 0.82 3.84 4.28
N PRO A 40 0.41 4.23 5.49
CA PRO A 40 0.54 5.61 5.96
C PRO A 40 2.00 6.09 6.00
N LEU A 41 2.26 7.33 5.57
CA LEU A 41 3.58 7.97 5.63
C LEU A 41 4.07 8.27 7.06
N ASN A 42 3.23 8.06 8.07
CA ASN A 42 3.62 8.09 9.47
C ASN A 42 3.90 6.69 10.07
N SER A 43 3.97 5.64 9.24
CA SER A 43 4.50 4.32 9.62
C SER A 43 6.04 4.33 9.70
N PRO A 44 6.67 3.36 10.38
CA PRO A 44 8.11 3.14 10.32
C PRO A 44 8.59 2.90 8.87
N GLN A 45 9.60 3.65 8.43
CA GLN A 45 10.24 3.48 7.11
C GLN A 45 9.24 3.25 5.95
N PRO A 46 8.25 4.13 5.77
CA PRO A 46 7.06 3.83 4.98
C PRO A 46 7.37 3.64 3.50
N LEU A 47 8.36 4.39 2.98
CA LEU A 47 8.79 4.29 1.58
C LEU A 47 9.38 2.92 1.25
N GLU A 48 10.13 2.32 2.17
CA GLU A 48 10.68 0.97 1.99
C GLU A 48 9.54 -0.06 1.91
N SER A 49 8.57 0.05 2.82
CA SER A 49 7.42 -0.85 2.85
C SER A 49 6.54 -0.70 1.60
N ILE A 50 6.31 0.54 1.14
CA ILE A 50 5.57 0.82 -0.10
C ILE A 50 6.31 0.23 -1.30
N GLN A 51 7.63 0.45 -1.40
CA GLN A 51 8.45 -0.08 -2.49
C GLN A 51 8.41 -1.61 -2.52
N LYS A 52 8.59 -2.27 -1.38
CA LYS A 52 8.51 -3.74 -1.27
C LYS A 52 7.18 -4.28 -1.78
N LEU A 53 6.05 -3.68 -1.37
CA LEU A 53 4.73 -4.09 -1.86
C LEU A 53 4.56 -3.78 -3.35
N ALA A 54 4.94 -2.59 -3.81
CA ALA A 54 4.78 -2.18 -5.20
C ALA A 54 5.61 -3.05 -6.16
N GLU A 55 6.78 -3.52 -5.74
CA GLU A 55 7.60 -4.46 -6.50
C GLU A 55 6.96 -5.85 -6.60
N VAL A 56 6.47 -6.39 -5.49
CA VAL A 56 5.89 -7.75 -5.45
C VAL A 56 4.49 -7.81 -6.09
N PHE A 57 3.70 -6.74 -5.97
CA PHE A 57 2.30 -6.70 -6.39
C PHE A 57 2.02 -5.82 -7.62
N ARG A 58 3.05 -5.42 -8.37
CA ARG A 58 3.02 -4.45 -9.49
C ARG A 58 1.86 -4.60 -10.48
N ASP A 59 1.37 -5.82 -10.70
CA ASP A 59 0.26 -6.14 -11.62
C ASP A 59 -0.91 -6.88 -10.94
N ARG A 60 -0.85 -7.05 -9.61
CA ARG A 60 -1.78 -7.87 -8.82
C ARG A 60 -2.67 -7.02 -7.90
N ALA A 61 -2.16 -5.92 -7.37
CA ALA A 61 -2.89 -5.05 -6.46
C ALA A 61 -2.49 -3.58 -6.65
N LEU A 62 -3.40 -2.68 -6.31
CA LEU A 62 -3.11 -1.26 -6.22
C LEU A 62 -2.41 -0.98 -4.89
N ILE A 63 -1.16 -0.53 -4.96
CA ILE A 63 -0.36 -0.14 -3.80
C ILE A 63 -0.31 1.39 -3.73
N GLY A 64 -0.62 1.94 -2.57
CA GLY A 64 -0.65 3.39 -2.36
C GLY A 64 -0.10 3.82 -1.00
N ALA A 65 -0.14 5.13 -0.77
CA ALA A 65 0.29 5.76 0.48
C ALA A 65 -0.86 6.57 1.11
N GLY A 66 -0.92 6.50 2.43
CA GLY A 66 -1.88 7.24 3.25
C GLY A 66 -1.21 8.35 4.04
N THR A 67 -2.00 9.23 4.66
CA THR A 67 -1.45 10.35 5.48
C THR A 67 -0.46 11.22 4.69
N VAL A 68 -0.76 11.44 3.41
CA VAL A 68 -0.05 12.38 2.52
C VAL A 68 -0.52 13.79 2.88
N MET A 69 0.37 14.64 3.37
CA MET A 69 0.00 15.95 3.95
C MET A 69 0.58 17.13 3.20
N ALA A 70 1.56 16.91 2.32
CA ALA A 70 2.18 17.96 1.50
C ALA A 70 2.42 17.49 0.06
N PRO A 71 2.52 18.40 -0.93
CA PRO A 71 2.85 18.02 -2.31
C PRO A 71 4.15 17.21 -2.43
N GLY A 72 5.17 17.56 -1.65
CA GLY A 72 6.44 16.82 -1.65
C GLY A 72 6.33 15.38 -1.14
N ASP A 73 5.25 15.01 -0.45
CA ASP A 73 5.00 13.61 -0.10
C ASP A 73 4.61 12.78 -1.33
N VAL A 74 3.92 13.39 -2.30
CA VAL A 74 3.56 12.75 -3.58
C VAL A 74 4.82 12.47 -4.39
N ASP A 75 5.76 13.42 -4.46
CA ASP A 75 7.01 13.25 -5.19
C ASP A 75 7.89 12.12 -4.62
N ARG A 76 7.78 11.84 -3.32
CA ARG A 76 8.55 10.80 -2.63
C ARG A 76 8.03 9.38 -2.85
N ILE A 77 6.77 9.24 -3.29
CA ILE A 77 6.09 7.96 -3.50
C ILE A 77 5.80 7.67 -4.98
N ALA A 78 6.07 8.63 -5.88
CA ALA A 78 5.83 8.55 -7.31
C ALA A 78 6.83 7.65 -8.07
#